data_AF-H2B131-F1
#
_entry.id   AF-H2B131-F1
#
_cell.length_a   1.000
_cell.length_b   1.000
_cell.length_c   1.000
_cell.angle_alpha   90.00
_cell.angle_beta   90.00
_cell.angle_gamma   90.00
#
_symmetry.space_group_name_H-M   'P 1'
#
loop_
_entity.id
_entity.type
_entity.pdbx_description
1 polymer ?
#
loop_
_entity_poly.entity_id
_entity_poly.type
_entity_poly.pdbx_seq_one_letter_code
_entity_poly.pdbx_strand_id
1 'polypeptide(L)'
;MEALIEYKESVKEQLENADLLITKLVNENSTLNEKLRVKDDRISNLENEIANLKQQVVKTQQQLKDKAENIDVIKDLFEHLCGVRVHKSYEDDTGLWFDTSQGSKKGIMDYKLGFVKGENASTEVIYVPLLKQRSTEELKTLQGQLPSYMFDTLSFPLNSLNQFYIKLSKCLNKSKQ
;
A
#
# COMPACT_ATOMS: atom_id res chain seq x y z
N MET A 1 8.28 -76.99 -52.24
CA MET A 1 9.35 -76.42 -51.37
C MET A 1 9.40 -74.90 -51.49
N GLU A 2 9.28 -74.34 -52.68
CA GLU A 2 9.34 -72.89 -52.96
C GLU A 2 8.24 -72.06 -52.25
N ALA A 3 6.96 -72.47 -52.32
CA ALA A 3 5.86 -71.77 -51.64
C ALA A 3 5.97 -71.72 -50.09
N LEU A 4 6.69 -72.68 -49.49
CA LEU A 4 6.94 -72.69 -48.04
C LEU A 4 8.08 -71.74 -47.65
N ILE A 5 9.04 -71.54 -48.55
CA ILE A 5 10.15 -70.58 -48.38
C ILE A 5 9.59 -69.16 -48.49
N GLU A 6 8.75 -68.89 -49.49
CA GLU A 6 8.09 -67.59 -49.69
C GLU A 6 7.16 -67.21 -48.52
N TYR A 7 6.39 -68.19 -48.00
CA TYR A 7 5.59 -68.00 -46.78
C TYR A 7 6.47 -67.67 -45.57
N LYS A 8 7.60 -68.38 -45.41
CA LYS A 8 8.53 -68.15 -44.30
C LYS A 8 9.17 -66.75 -44.37
N GLU A 9 9.50 -66.26 -45.57
CA GLU A 9 10.04 -64.91 -45.77
C GLU A 9 8.99 -63.83 -45.49
N SER A 10 7.74 -64.00 -45.98
CA SER A 10 6.65 -63.08 -45.70
C SER A 10 6.30 -63.01 -44.20
N VAL A 11 6.27 -64.15 -43.51
CA VAL A 11 6.06 -64.18 -42.05
C VAL A 11 7.22 -63.52 -41.31
N LYS A 12 8.46 -63.72 -41.76
CA LYS A 12 9.63 -63.07 -41.17
C LYS A 12 9.58 -61.55 -41.34
N GLU A 13 9.22 -61.06 -42.51
CA GLU A 13 9.06 -59.62 -42.78
C GLU A 13 7.91 -59.01 -41.96
N GLN A 14 6.79 -59.72 -41.83
CA GLN A 14 5.68 -59.29 -40.98
C GLN A 14 6.08 -59.22 -39.50
N LEU A 15 6.84 -60.21 -39.00
CA LEU A 15 7.35 -60.20 -37.63
C LEU A 15 8.34 -59.07 -37.39
N GLU A 16 9.29 -58.84 -38.30
CA GLU A 16 10.26 -57.76 -38.20
C GLU A 16 9.59 -56.37 -38.21
N ASN A 17 8.57 -56.18 -39.06
CA ASN A 17 7.78 -54.95 -39.10
C ASN A 17 6.93 -54.76 -37.84
N ALA A 18 6.34 -55.84 -37.32
CA ALA A 18 5.57 -55.81 -36.07
C ALA A 18 6.48 -55.49 -34.87
N ASP A 19 7.66 -56.11 -34.77
CA ASP A 19 8.63 -55.87 -33.70
C ASP A 19 9.16 -54.43 -33.73
N LEU A 20 9.42 -53.89 -34.92
CA LEU A 20 9.82 -52.50 -35.10
C LEU A 20 8.71 -51.52 -34.67
N LEU A 21 7.45 -51.83 -35.00
CA LEU A 21 6.30 -51.03 -34.57
C LEU A 21 6.09 -51.11 -33.05
N ILE A 22 6.16 -52.30 -32.47
CA ILE A 22 6.06 -52.51 -31.02
C ILE A 22 7.16 -51.72 -30.30
N THR A 23 8.40 -51.79 -30.79
CA THR A 23 9.53 -51.06 -30.20
C THR A 23 9.32 -49.55 -30.26
N LYS A 24 8.82 -49.02 -31.38
CA LYS A 24 8.47 -47.59 -31.51
C LYS A 24 7.38 -47.18 -30.53
N LEU A 25 6.29 -47.96 -30.43
CA LEU A 25 5.18 -47.68 -29.52
C LEU A 25 5.59 -47.78 -28.04
N VAL A 26 6.44 -48.75 -27.68
CA VAL A 26 7.00 -48.88 -26.33
C VAL A 26 7.87 -47.68 -25.99
N ASN A 27 8.72 -47.24 -26.91
CA ASN A 27 9.56 -46.05 -26.71
C ASN A 27 8.72 -44.76 -26.59
N GLU A 28 7.70 -44.61 -27.44
CA GLU A 28 6.78 -43.47 -27.37
C GLU A 28 6.01 -43.45 -26.03
N ASN A 29 5.48 -44.60 -25.59
CA ASN A 29 4.83 -44.72 -24.28
C ASN A 29 5.79 -44.40 -23.13
N SER A 30 7.03 -44.88 -23.19
CA SER A 30 8.06 -44.53 -22.19
C SER A 30 8.31 -43.02 -22.14
N THR A 31 8.46 -42.38 -23.31
CA THR A 31 8.67 -40.93 -23.42
C THR A 31 7.47 -40.13 -22.93
N LEU A 32 6.25 -40.58 -23.23
CA LEU A 32 5.02 -39.94 -22.76
C LEU A 32 4.86 -40.07 -21.24
N ASN A 33 5.17 -41.24 -20.67
CA ASN A 33 5.14 -41.45 -19.22
C ASN A 33 6.15 -40.58 -18.49
N GLU A 34 7.35 -40.41 -19.04
CA GLU A 34 8.36 -39.50 -18.47
C GLU A 34 7.89 -38.04 -18.52
N LYS A 35 7.33 -37.59 -19.65
CA LYS A 35 6.73 -36.25 -19.77
C LYS A 35 5.59 -36.04 -18.80
N LEU A 36 4.77 -37.06 -18.57
CA LEU A 36 3.64 -37.01 -17.63
C LEU A 36 4.16 -36.84 -16.21
N ARG A 37 5.17 -37.62 -15.80
CA ARG A 37 5.83 -37.48 -14.49
C ARG A 37 6.41 -36.08 -14.27
N VAL A 38 7.13 -35.54 -15.25
CA VAL A 38 7.70 -34.18 -15.16
C VAL A 38 6.61 -33.11 -15.03
N LYS A 39 5.48 -33.29 -15.70
CA LYS A 39 4.34 -32.38 -15.57
C LYS A 39 3.68 -32.48 -14.20
N ASP A 40 3.51 -33.69 -13.66
CA ASP A 40 2.93 -33.89 -12.33
C ASP A 40 3.82 -33.27 -11.24
N ASP A 41 5.14 -33.48 -11.32
CA ASP A 41 6.11 -32.85 -10.42
C ASP A 41 6.02 -31.32 -10.50
N ARG A 42 5.85 -30.77 -11.71
CA ARG A 42 5.70 -29.33 -11.92
C ARG A 42 4.37 -28.79 -11.39
N ILE A 43 3.28 -29.54 -11.54
CA ILE A 43 1.97 -29.18 -10.97
C ILE A 43 2.08 -29.13 -9.45
N SER A 44 2.65 -30.16 -8.83
CA SER A 44 2.81 -30.20 -7.37
C SER A 44 3.67 -29.03 -6.86
N ASN A 45 4.77 -28.70 -7.55
CA ASN A 45 5.60 -27.55 -7.19
C ASN A 45 4.84 -26.22 -7.30
N LEU A 46 4.07 -26.03 -8.37
CA LEU A 46 3.26 -24.82 -8.56
C LEU A 46 2.13 -24.73 -7.53
N GLU A 47 1.50 -25.84 -7.17
CA GLU A 47 0.47 -25.88 -6.12
C GLU A 47 1.05 -25.46 -4.77
N ASN A 48 2.25 -25.94 -4.42
CA ASN A 48 2.96 -25.54 -3.22
C ASN A 48 3.33 -24.05 -3.23
N GLU A 49 3.78 -23.52 -4.37
CA GLU A 49 4.09 -22.10 -4.52
C GLU A 49 2.84 -21.23 -4.36
N ILE A 50 1.72 -21.64 -4.96
CA ILE A 50 0.42 -20.96 -4.82
C ILE A 50 -0.04 -20.98 -3.36
N ALA A 51 0.12 -22.10 -2.65
CA ALA A 51 -0.24 -22.19 -1.23
C ALA A 51 0.61 -21.23 -0.38
N ASN A 52 1.92 -21.19 -0.61
CA ASN A 52 2.83 -20.28 0.08
C ASN A 52 2.51 -18.81 -0.20
N LEU A 53 2.27 -18.45 -1.46
CA LEU A 53 1.90 -17.08 -1.84
C LEU A 53 0.57 -16.66 -1.22
N LYS A 54 -0.43 -17.54 -1.21
CA LYS A 54 -1.71 -17.27 -0.53
C LYS A 54 -1.52 -17.02 0.96
N GLN A 55 -0.69 -17.81 1.63
CA GLN A 55 -0.40 -17.61 3.04
C GLN A 55 0.32 -16.29 3.31
N GLN A 56 1.27 -15.90 2.44
CA GLN A 56 1.95 -14.61 2.53
C GLN A 56 0.97 -13.45 2.35
N VAL A 57 0.07 -13.52 1.36
CA VAL A 57 -0.96 -12.50 1.14
C VAL A 57 -1.84 -12.31 2.37
N VAL A 58 -2.32 -13.41 2.96
CA VAL A 58 -3.15 -13.35 4.18
C VAL A 58 -2.37 -12.72 5.34
N LYS A 59 -1.11 -13.11 5.55
CA LYS A 59 -0.26 -12.56 6.60
C LYS A 59 -0.02 -11.07 6.41
N THR A 60 0.30 -10.64 5.20
CA THR A 60 0.54 -9.22 4.89
C THR A 60 -0.73 -8.40 5.04
N GLN A 61 -1.88 -8.92 4.61
CA GLN A 61 -3.17 -8.24 4.80
C GLN A 61 -3.50 -8.05 6.28
N GLN A 62 -3.27 -9.08 7.10
CA GLN A 62 -3.47 -8.97 8.55
C GLN A 62 -2.53 -7.92 9.15
N GLN A 63 -1.24 -7.94 8.80
CA GLN A 63 -0.27 -6.96 9.27
C GLN A 63 -0.62 -5.52 8.85
N LEU A 64 -1.17 -5.32 7.65
CA LEU A 64 -1.62 -4.01 7.19
C LEU A 64 -2.83 -3.53 8.01
N LYS A 65 -3.77 -4.43 8.30
CA LYS A 65 -4.93 -4.12 9.15
C LYS A 65 -4.50 -3.73 10.56
N ASP A 66 -3.63 -4.53 11.19
CA ASP A 66 -3.13 -4.24 12.53
C ASP A 66 -2.37 -2.90 12.58
N LYS A 67 -1.58 -2.60 11.54
CA LYS A 67 -0.89 -1.30 11.42
C LYS A 67 -1.87 -0.13 11.25
N ALA A 68 -2.92 -0.29 10.45
CA ALA A 68 -3.93 0.74 10.27
C ALA A 68 -4.67 1.04 11.58
N GLU A 69 -5.08 -0.01 12.31
CA GLU A 69 -5.70 0.14 13.64
C GLU A 69 -4.77 0.86 14.62
N ASN A 70 -3.49 0.48 14.67
CA ASN A 70 -2.50 1.15 15.52
C ASN A 70 -2.31 2.63 15.16
N ILE A 71 -2.32 2.99 13.87
CA ILE A 71 -2.23 4.38 13.42
C ILE A 71 -3.43 5.18 13.93
N ASP A 72 -4.64 4.62 13.87
CA ASP A 72 -5.84 5.31 14.32
C ASP A 72 -5.87 5.47 15.84
N VAL A 73 -5.40 4.47 16.61
CA VAL A 73 -5.20 4.60 18.07
C VAL A 73 -4.22 5.73 18.40
N ILE A 74 -3.13 5.86 17.65
CA ILE A 74 -2.15 6.93 17.85
C ILE A 74 -2.75 8.30 17.50
N LYS A 75 -3.54 8.40 16.42
CA LYS A 75 -4.25 9.64 16.06
C LYS A 75 -5.23 10.04 17.15
N ASP A 76 -6.03 9.09 17.65
CA ASP A 76 -6.98 9.33 18.73
C ASP A 76 -6.25 9.78 20.01
N LEU A 77 -5.12 9.16 20.35
CA LEU A 77 -4.28 9.59 21.47
C LEU A 77 -3.84 11.06 21.33
N PHE A 78 -3.33 11.46 20.16
CA PHE A 78 -2.89 12.84 19.93
C PHE A 78 -4.05 13.83 19.84
N GLU A 79 -5.22 13.42 19.35
CA GLU A 79 -6.41 14.26 19.39
C GLU A 79 -6.81 14.57 20.83
N HIS A 80 -6.86 13.57 21.71
CA HIS A 80 -7.23 13.76 23.11
C HIS A 80 -6.15 14.47 23.92
N LEU A 81 -4.87 14.19 23.66
CA LEU A 81 -3.74 14.75 24.41
C LEU A 81 -3.38 16.17 23.96
N CYS A 82 -3.37 16.41 22.66
CA CYS A 82 -2.87 17.66 22.07
C CYS A 82 -3.98 18.53 21.45
N GLY A 83 -5.20 18.01 21.29
CA GLY A 83 -6.28 18.73 20.61
C GLY A 83 -6.00 18.92 19.12
N VAL A 84 -5.23 18.02 18.50
CA VAL A 84 -4.83 18.09 17.09
C VAL A 84 -5.14 16.75 16.43
N ARG A 85 -5.85 16.80 15.30
CA ARG A 85 -6.10 15.63 14.44
C ARG A 85 -5.49 15.86 13.08
N VAL A 86 -4.68 14.91 12.63
CA VAL A 86 -4.14 14.85 11.26
C VAL A 86 -5.04 13.91 10.46
N HIS A 87 -5.72 14.46 9.45
CA HIS A 87 -6.73 13.72 8.67
C HIS A 87 -6.12 12.95 7.52
N LYS A 88 -5.25 13.61 6.76
CA LYS A 88 -4.64 13.09 5.54
C LYS A 88 -3.21 13.60 5.42
N SER A 89 -2.37 12.78 4.82
CA SER A 89 -1.04 13.17 4.37
C SER A 89 -0.92 12.86 2.88
N TYR A 90 -0.31 13.76 2.13
CA TYR A 90 0.02 13.54 0.72
C TYR A 90 1.34 14.23 0.39
N GLU A 91 2.07 13.68 -0.56
CA GLU A 91 3.35 14.23 -1.04
C GLU A 91 3.17 14.68 -2.48
N ASP A 92 3.66 15.88 -2.79
CA ASP A 92 3.71 16.43 -4.14
C ASP A 92 5.12 16.94 -4.46
N ASP A 93 5.30 17.52 -5.65
CA ASP A 93 6.60 18.04 -6.10
C ASP A 93 7.14 19.17 -5.21
N THR A 94 6.29 19.80 -4.40
CA THR A 94 6.66 20.91 -3.51
C THR A 94 7.05 20.42 -2.11
N GLY A 95 6.44 19.33 -1.63
CA GLY A 95 6.80 18.72 -0.35
C GLY A 95 5.73 17.80 0.23
N LEU A 96 5.86 17.50 1.52
CA LEU A 96 4.94 16.65 2.26
C LEU A 96 3.88 17.52 2.96
N TRP A 97 2.61 17.26 2.68
CA TRP A 97 1.48 18.04 3.17
C TRP A 97 0.61 17.22 4.12
N PHE A 98 0.12 17.90 5.15
CA PHE A 98 -0.80 17.35 6.15
C PHE A 98 -2.04 18.22 6.28
N ASP A 99 -3.21 17.62 6.09
CA ASP A 99 -4.50 18.25 6.38
C ASP A 99 -4.80 18.05 7.87
N THR A 100 -4.95 19.14 8.62
CA THR A 100 -5.03 19.12 10.08
C THR A 100 -6.17 19.96 10.63
N SER A 101 -6.72 19.53 11.75
CA SER A 101 -7.63 20.33 12.58
C SER A 101 -7.06 20.43 13.98
N GLN A 102 -6.99 21.65 14.51
CA GLN A 102 -6.60 21.91 15.90
C GLN A 102 -7.71 22.65 16.61
N GLY A 103 -8.06 22.21 17.82
CA GLY A 103 -9.00 22.94 18.64
C GLY A 103 -9.73 22.08 19.66
N SER A 104 -10.79 22.65 20.19
CA SER A 104 -11.65 22.03 21.19
C SER A 104 -13.08 22.55 21.02
N LYS A 105 -13.93 22.35 22.03
CA LYS A 105 -15.33 22.86 22.04
C LYS A 105 -15.44 24.37 21.87
N LYS A 106 -14.39 25.14 22.12
CA LYS A 106 -14.39 26.62 22.04
C LYS A 106 -14.12 27.17 20.62
N GLY A 107 -13.62 26.33 19.73
CA GLY A 107 -13.19 26.72 18.39
C GLY A 107 -12.26 25.67 17.80
N ILE A 108 -12.44 25.42 16.51
CA ILE A 108 -11.61 24.50 15.72
C ILE A 108 -11.09 25.28 14.53
N MET A 109 -9.78 25.20 14.30
CA MET A 109 -9.10 25.78 13.14
C MET A 109 -8.61 24.65 12.24
N ASP A 110 -9.04 24.66 10.98
CA ASP A 110 -8.56 23.74 9.95
C ASP A 110 -7.45 24.42 9.14
N TYR A 111 -6.39 23.68 8.87
CA TYR A 111 -5.25 24.19 8.12
C TYR A 111 -4.43 23.05 7.53
N LYS A 112 -3.59 23.39 6.55
CA LYS A 112 -2.56 22.50 6.02
C LYS A 112 -1.20 22.92 6.54
N LEU A 113 -0.35 21.92 6.79
CA LEU A 113 1.08 22.10 6.99
C LEU A 113 1.84 21.42 5.86
N GLY A 114 2.58 22.18 5.09
CA GLY A 114 3.53 21.69 4.09
C GLY A 114 4.94 21.70 4.65
N PHE A 115 5.66 20.60 4.53
CA PHE A 115 7.05 20.46 4.89
C PHE A 115 7.86 20.45 3.59
N VAL A 116 8.54 21.57 3.33
CA VAL A 116 9.32 21.77 2.11
C VAL A 116 10.82 21.77 2.44
N LYS A 117 11.64 21.34 1.48
CA LYS A 117 13.09 21.46 1.61
C LYS A 117 13.47 22.92 1.39
N GLY A 118 13.86 23.60 2.47
CA GLY A 118 14.40 24.95 2.44
C GLY A 118 15.86 24.99 2.00
N GLU A 119 16.42 26.18 1.97
CA GLU A 119 17.84 26.41 1.68
C GLU A 119 18.72 25.74 2.75
N ASN A 120 19.91 25.24 2.34
CA ASN A 120 20.88 24.56 3.20
C ASN A 120 20.39 23.25 3.87
N ALA A 121 19.54 22.49 3.19
CA ALA A 121 18.97 21.23 3.71
C ALA A 121 18.16 21.39 5.01
N SER A 122 17.70 22.60 5.32
CA SER A 122 16.79 22.86 6.42
C SER A 122 15.34 22.59 5.99
N THR A 123 14.48 22.18 6.92
CA THR A 123 13.04 22.04 6.64
C THR A 123 12.31 23.32 6.98
N GLU A 124 11.59 23.85 5.99
CA GLU A 124 10.68 24.97 6.15
C GLU A 124 9.24 24.46 6.20
N VAL A 125 8.42 25.10 7.03
CA VAL A 125 7.01 24.75 7.24
C VAL A 125 6.14 25.85 6.67
N ILE A 126 5.27 25.46 5.74
CA ILE A 126 4.25 26.33 5.14
C ILE A 126 2.92 26.04 5.80
N TYR A 127 2.31 27.05 6.41
CA TYR A 127 0.97 26.99 6.99
C TYR A 127 -0.05 27.63 6.06
N VAL A 128 -1.13 26.90 5.75
CA VAL A 128 -2.24 27.38 4.90
C VAL A 128 -3.58 27.19 5.62
N PRO A 129 -4.29 28.25 6.02
CA PRO A 129 -5.58 28.14 6.69
C PRO A 129 -6.69 27.69 5.74
N LEU A 130 -7.58 26.80 6.20
CA LEU A 130 -8.69 26.23 5.42
C LEU A 130 -10.03 26.79 5.89
N LEU A 131 -10.40 27.96 5.35
CA LEU A 131 -11.58 28.71 5.80
C LEU A 131 -12.85 28.45 4.97
N LYS A 132 -12.74 27.79 3.81
CA LYS A 132 -13.82 27.71 2.80
C LYS A 132 -15.09 27.00 3.27
N GLN A 133 -15.00 26.12 4.26
CA GLN A 133 -16.14 25.34 4.76
C GLN A 133 -16.70 25.87 6.09
N ARG A 134 -16.19 26.99 6.59
CA ARG A 134 -16.59 27.56 7.88
C ARG A 134 -17.77 28.50 7.74
N SER A 135 -18.69 28.46 8.71
CA SER A 135 -19.81 29.39 8.76
C SER A 135 -19.33 30.81 9.08
N THR A 136 -20.13 31.82 8.72
CA THR A 136 -19.79 33.22 9.01
C THR A 136 -19.71 33.51 10.52
N GLU A 137 -20.51 32.81 11.33
CA GLU A 137 -20.49 32.91 12.79
C GLU A 137 -19.23 32.30 13.40
N GLU A 138 -18.80 31.14 12.89
CA GLU A 138 -17.54 30.50 13.29
C GLU A 138 -16.35 31.39 12.94
N LEU A 139 -16.32 31.95 11.72
CA LEU A 139 -15.26 32.85 11.29
C LEU A 139 -15.17 34.11 12.16
N LYS A 140 -16.30 34.73 12.51
CA LYS A 140 -16.31 35.87 13.44
C LYS A 140 -15.77 35.49 14.81
N THR A 141 -16.11 34.29 15.29
CA THR A 141 -15.61 33.79 16.58
C THR A 141 -14.10 33.57 16.53
N LEU A 142 -13.59 32.92 15.48
CA LEU A 142 -12.17 32.69 15.27
C LEU A 142 -11.40 34.01 15.12
N GLN A 143 -11.94 35.01 14.40
CA GLN A 143 -11.32 36.33 14.26
C GLN A 143 -11.20 37.08 15.59
N GLY A 144 -12.12 36.84 16.54
CA GLY A 144 -12.01 37.38 17.90
C GLY A 144 -10.95 36.67 18.76
N GLN A 145 -10.61 35.42 18.43
CA GLN A 145 -9.69 34.58 19.21
C GLN A 145 -8.25 34.62 18.67
N LEU A 146 -8.10 34.65 17.35
CA LEU A 146 -6.84 34.48 16.63
C LEU A 146 -6.33 35.82 16.07
N PRO A 147 -5.01 36.03 16.06
CA PRO A 147 -4.40 37.15 15.33
C PRO A 147 -4.72 37.10 13.82
N SER A 148 -4.82 38.26 13.18
CA SER A 148 -5.13 38.37 11.74
C SER A 148 -4.19 37.56 10.84
N TYR A 149 -2.89 37.54 11.15
CA TYR A 149 -1.89 36.81 10.36
C TYR A 149 -2.12 35.29 10.33
N MET A 150 -2.89 34.71 11.27
CA MET A 150 -3.23 33.28 11.27
C MET A 150 -4.28 32.91 10.20
N PHE A 151 -4.86 33.91 9.54
CA PHE A 151 -5.78 33.72 8.42
C PHE A 151 -5.09 33.85 7.06
N ASP A 152 -3.80 34.17 7.04
CA ASP A 152 -2.96 34.23 5.86
C ASP A 152 -2.04 32.99 5.77
N THR A 153 -1.44 32.79 4.60
CA THR A 153 -0.40 31.77 4.42
C THR A 153 0.89 32.25 5.07
N LEU A 154 1.50 31.40 5.91
CA LEU A 154 2.73 31.72 6.64
C LEU A 154 3.82 30.73 6.27
N SER A 155 5.07 31.18 6.34
CA SER A 155 6.25 30.32 6.23
C SER A 155 7.16 30.54 7.43
N PHE A 156 7.65 29.47 8.04
CA PHE A 156 8.54 29.52 9.19
C PHE A 156 9.41 28.25 9.30
N PRO A 157 10.58 28.31 9.97
CA PRO A 157 11.44 27.15 10.13
C PRO A 157 10.79 26.07 11.02
N LEU A 158 11.13 24.80 10.80
CA LEU A 158 10.61 23.67 11.58
C LEU A 158 10.77 23.85 13.10
N ASN A 159 11.88 24.46 13.55
CA ASN A 159 12.14 24.73 14.98
C ASN A 159 11.07 25.61 15.65
N SER A 160 10.34 26.41 14.87
CA SER A 160 9.25 27.28 15.35
C SER A 160 7.88 26.60 15.35
N LEU A 161 7.75 25.37 14.85
CA LEU A 161 6.46 24.67 14.75
C LEU A 161 5.80 24.45 16.11
N ASN A 162 6.57 24.14 17.14
CA ASN A 162 6.04 23.99 18.50
C ASN A 162 5.51 25.33 19.04
N GLN A 163 6.20 26.44 18.75
CA GLN A 163 5.75 27.78 19.17
C GLN A 163 4.46 28.18 18.45
N PHE A 164 4.36 27.86 17.15
CA PHE A 164 3.14 28.02 16.36
C PHE A 164 1.98 27.22 16.98
N TYR A 165 2.18 25.94 17.27
CA TYR A 165 1.19 25.07 17.92
C TYR A 165 0.70 25.64 19.26
N ILE A 166 1.62 26.06 20.14
CA ILE A 166 1.30 26.64 21.44
C ILE A 166 0.50 27.94 21.27
N LYS A 167 0.88 28.80 20.33
CA LYS A 167 0.19 30.07 20.07
C LYS A 167 -1.25 29.81 19.60
N LEU A 168 -1.43 28.89 18.66
CA LEU A 168 -2.75 28.52 18.13
C LEU A 168 -3.63 27.93 19.23
N SER A 169 -3.10 26.99 20.02
CA SER A 169 -3.81 26.36 21.15
C SER A 169 -4.24 27.39 22.20
N LYS A 170 -3.34 28.30 22.60
CA LYS A 170 -3.67 29.36 23.57
C LYS A 170 -4.76 30.29 23.07
N CYS A 171 -4.72 30.66 21.80
CA CYS A 171 -5.73 31.54 21.19
C CYS A 171 -7.11 30.87 21.11
N LEU A 172 -7.19 29.62 20.62
CA LEU A 172 -8.44 28.88 20.51
C LEU A 172 -9.09 28.62 21.88
N ASN A 173 -8.29 28.51 22.94
CA ASN A 173 -8.78 28.30 24.30
C ASN A 173 -9.17 29.57 25.06
N LYS A 174 -8.95 30.77 24.49
CA LYS A 174 -9.40 32.03 25.10
C LYS A 174 -10.92 32.01 25.26
N SER A 175 -11.38 32.16 26.50
CA SER A 175 -12.76 32.55 26.78
C SER A 175 -13.00 33.96 26.25
N LYS A 176 -14.16 34.20 25.63
CA LYS A 176 -14.66 35.56 25.38
C LYS A 176 -14.61 36.30 26.73
N GLN A 177 -13.79 37.34 26.82
CA GLN A 177 -13.98 38.36 27.86
C GLN A 177 -15.20 39.19 27.49
#